data_AF-M2ZJB9-F1
#
_entry.id   AF-M2ZJB9-F1
#
_cell.length_a   1.000
_cell.length_b   1.000
_cell.length_c   1.000
_cell.angle_alpha   90.00
_cell.angle_beta   90.00
_cell.angle_gamma   90.00
#
_symmetry.space_group_name_H-M   'P 1'
#
loop_
_entity.id
_entity.type
_entity.pdbx_description
1 polymer ?
#
loop_
_entity_poly.entity_id
_entity_poly.type
_entity_poly.pdbx_seq_one_letter_code
_entity_poly.pdbx_strand_id
1 'polypeptide(L)'
;MDGDLFKAIGDATRRTILDELTEKDGQTLFEICGRLTMKHGLSSSRQAISQHLATLEQAGLVHTRRQGRYKFHHIDTSPLRSIVERWPIDREEPNP
;
A
#
# COMPACT_ATOMS: atom_id res chain seq x y z
N MET A 1 2.64 -3.50 16.68
CA MET A 1 1.30 -3.73 17.28
C MET A 1 0.28 -2.94 16.45
N ASP A 2 -1.02 -3.22 16.52
CA ASP A 2 -1.98 -2.73 15.52
C ASP A 2 -2.01 -1.20 15.28
N GLY A 3 -1.56 -0.39 16.24
CA GLY A 3 -1.36 1.05 16.04
C GLY A 3 -0.46 1.40 14.84
N ASP A 4 0.50 0.55 14.51
CA ASP A 4 1.35 0.67 13.32
C ASP A 4 0.52 0.50 12.02
N LEU A 5 -0.44 -0.42 12.03
CA LEU A 5 -1.33 -0.70 10.90
C LEU A 5 -2.34 0.43 10.66
N PHE A 6 -3.03 0.89 11.72
CA PHE A 6 -3.96 2.03 11.60
C PHE A 6 -3.27 3.32 11.19
N LYS A 7 -2.05 3.57 11.71
CA LYS A 7 -1.19 4.69 11.29
C LYS A 7 -0.73 4.55 9.83
N ALA A 8 -0.51 3.33 9.35
CA ALA A 8 -0.16 3.08 7.96
C ALA A 8 -1.34 3.40 7.01
N ILE A 9 -2.55 2.92 7.27
CA ILE A 9 -3.72 3.10 6.38
C ILE A 9 -4.44 4.46 6.55
N GLY A 10 -4.28 5.17 7.67
CA GLY A 10 -4.99 6.44 7.93
C GLY A 10 -4.63 7.60 6.98
N ASP A 11 -3.58 7.45 6.18
CA ASP A 11 -3.03 8.46 5.28
C ASP A 11 -3.49 8.22 3.83
N ALA A 12 -3.82 9.30 3.10
CA ALA A 12 -4.34 9.20 1.74
C ALA A 12 -3.28 8.67 0.76
N THR A 13 -2.07 9.24 0.78
CA THR A 13 -0.97 8.82 -0.11
C THR A 13 -0.58 7.36 0.12
N ARG A 14 -0.59 6.89 1.38
CA ARG A 14 -0.32 5.47 1.67
C ARG A 14 -1.43 4.54 1.17
N ARG A 15 -2.71 4.94 1.21
CA ARG A 15 -3.79 4.19 0.55
C ARG A 15 -3.61 4.17 -0.96
N THR A 16 -3.36 5.30 -1.61
CA THR A 16 -3.12 5.36 -3.06
C THR A 16 -1.91 4.52 -3.52
N ILE A 17 -0.87 4.39 -2.69
CA ILE A 17 0.25 3.45 -2.96
C ILE A 17 -0.21 1.98 -2.91
N LEU A 18 -1.09 1.61 -1.97
CA LEU A 18 -1.67 0.27 -1.90
C LEU A 18 -2.64 0.02 -3.07
N ASP A 19 -3.41 1.03 -3.49
CA ASP A 19 -4.27 0.96 -4.67
C ASP A 19 -3.43 0.70 -5.94
N GLU A 20 -2.30 1.40 -6.12
CA GLU A 20 -1.34 1.14 -7.22
C GLU A 20 -0.75 -0.27 -7.22
N LEU A 21 -0.40 -0.78 -6.02
CA LEU A 21 0.17 -2.12 -5.89
C LEU A 21 -0.89 -3.23 -5.98
N THR A 22 -2.15 -2.92 -5.70
CA THR A 22 -3.30 -3.82 -5.93
C THR A 22 -3.61 -3.93 -7.42
N GLU A 23 -3.59 -2.82 -8.17
CA GLU A 23 -3.81 -2.84 -9.63
C GLU A 23 -2.62 -3.42 -10.41
N LYS A 24 -1.39 -3.12 -9.97
CA LYS A 24 -0.17 -3.72 -10.52
C LYS A 24 0.82 -3.99 -9.38
N ASP A 25 0.93 -5.25 -9.00
CA ASP A 25 1.91 -5.71 -8.01
C ASP A 25 3.35 -5.71 -8.57
N GLY A 26 4.35 -5.81 -7.67
CA GLY A 26 5.74 -6.07 -8.04
C GLY A 26 6.43 -4.91 -8.76
N GLN A 27 6.35 -3.71 -8.21
CA GLN A 27 6.82 -2.48 -8.87
C GLN A 27 8.07 -1.87 -8.22
N THR A 28 8.94 -1.27 -9.04
CA THR A 28 10.03 -0.44 -8.54
C THR A 28 9.51 0.92 -8.02
N LEU A 29 10.27 1.55 -7.12
CA LEU A 29 9.98 2.92 -6.64
C LEU A 29 9.83 3.94 -7.77
N PHE A 30 10.52 3.74 -8.91
CA PHE A 30 10.40 4.61 -10.07
C PHE A 30 9.05 4.45 -10.79
N GLU A 31 8.60 3.21 -11.01
CA GLU A 31 7.28 2.93 -11.62
C GLU A 31 6.14 3.43 -10.72
N ILE A 32 6.23 3.21 -9.40
CA ILE A 32 5.25 3.70 -8.42
C ILE A 32 5.13 5.22 -8.51
N CYS A 33 6.25 5.96 -8.46
CA CYS A 33 6.22 7.42 -8.60
C CYS A 33 5.62 7.87 -9.94
N GLY A 34 5.94 7.16 -11.03
CA GLY A 34 5.39 7.43 -12.36
C GLY A 34 3.87 7.26 -12.41
N ARG A 35 3.36 6.12 -11.94
CA ARG A 35 1.91 5.82 -11.92
C ARG A 35 1.13 6.73 -10.98
N LEU A 36 1.63 6.99 -9.76
CA LEU A 36 1.04 7.97 -8.84
C LEU A 36 0.86 9.34 -9.49
N THR A 37 1.87 9.80 -10.26
CA THR A 37 1.79 11.06 -11.01
C THR A 37 0.77 10.98 -12.15
N MET A 38 0.80 9.91 -12.95
CA MET A 38 0.00 9.77 -14.18
C MET A 38 -1.49 9.44 -13.95
N LYS A 39 -1.81 8.63 -12.93
CA LYS A 39 -3.18 8.16 -12.65
C LYS A 39 -3.89 8.96 -11.56
N HIS A 40 -3.14 9.40 -10.55
CA HIS A 40 -3.70 10.03 -9.34
C HIS A 40 -3.31 11.51 -9.17
N GLY A 41 -2.58 12.07 -10.14
CA GLY A 41 -2.07 13.45 -10.09
C GLY A 41 -1.06 13.70 -8.96
N LEU A 42 -0.59 12.66 -8.28
CA LEU A 42 0.10 12.74 -7.00
C LEU A 42 1.60 12.99 -7.21
N SER A 43 1.93 14.26 -7.49
CA SER A 43 3.30 14.75 -7.67
C SER A 43 4.02 14.94 -6.32
N SER A 44 4.38 13.84 -5.68
CA SER A 44 5.22 13.81 -4.47
C SER A 44 6.67 13.50 -4.78
N SER A 45 7.60 13.98 -3.94
CA SER A 45 9.02 13.66 -4.11
C SER A 45 9.28 12.17 -3.93
N ARG A 46 10.26 11.63 -4.67
CA ARG A 46 10.68 10.22 -4.57
C ARG A 46 11.06 9.82 -3.13
N GLN A 47 11.59 10.77 -2.35
CA GLN A 47 11.93 10.56 -0.94
C GLN A 47 10.67 10.43 -0.07
N ALA A 48 9.64 11.25 -0.30
CA ALA A 48 8.36 11.14 0.40
C ALA A 48 7.67 9.79 0.10
N ILE A 49 7.62 9.39 -1.18
CA ILE A 49 7.09 8.07 -1.56
C ILE A 49 7.90 6.93 -0.94
N SER A 50 9.24 7.03 -0.90
CA SER A 50 10.08 6.03 -0.22
C SER A 50 9.84 5.98 1.29
N GLN A 51 9.53 7.10 1.94
CA GLN A 51 9.19 7.14 3.36
C GLN A 51 7.82 6.54 3.64
N HIS A 52 6.83 6.79 2.77
CA HIS A 52 5.52 6.15 2.84
C HIS A 52 5.61 4.63 2.64
N LEU A 53 6.38 4.16 1.65
CA LEU A 53 6.67 2.73 1.44
C LEU A 53 7.37 2.11 2.65
N ALA A 54 8.32 2.79 3.29
CA ALA A 54 8.96 2.29 4.51
C ALA A 54 7.96 2.14 5.68
N THR A 55 6.96 3.02 5.80
CA THR A 55 5.89 2.89 6.80
C THR A 55 4.92 1.73 6.46
N LEU A 56 4.65 1.49 5.17
CA LEU A 56 3.86 0.32 4.74
C LEU A 56 4.63 -0.99 4.97
N GLU A 57 5.94 -1.01 4.71
CA GLU A 57 6.86 -2.13 4.96
C GLU A 57 6.96 -2.45 6.48
N GLN A 58 6.99 -1.42 7.34
CA GLN A 58 6.91 -1.58 8.80
C GLN A 58 5.56 -2.13 9.31
N ALA A 59 4.46 -1.81 8.62
CA ALA A 59 3.13 -2.34 8.94
C ALA A 59 2.85 -3.72 8.31
N GLY A 60 3.81 -4.29 7.59
CA GLY A 60 3.65 -5.56 6.86
C GLY A 60 2.74 -5.49 5.63
N LEU A 61 2.30 -4.29 5.22
CA LEU A 61 1.40 -4.09 4.08
C LEU A 61 2.13 -4.09 2.72
N VAL A 62 3.46 -3.95 2.74
CA VAL A 62 4.31 -4.02 1.55
C VAL A 62 5.56 -4.83 1.86
N HIS A 63 5.74 -5.97 1.19
CA HIS A 63 7.01 -6.72 1.21
C HIS A 63 7.90 -6.27 0.06
N THR A 64 9.22 -6.49 0.19
CA THR A 64 10.15 -6.02 -0.83
C THR A 64 11.20 -7.05 -1.22
N ARG A 65 11.49 -7.11 -2.52
CA ARG A 65 12.38 -8.10 -3.12
C ARG A 65 13.44 -7.42 -3.95
N ARG A 66 14.70 -7.86 -3.81
CA ARG A 66 15.82 -7.36 -4.64
C ARG A 66 16.10 -8.34 -5.77
N GLN A 67 16.23 -7.83 -6.99
CA GLN A 67 16.61 -8.61 -8.17
C GLN A 67 17.59 -7.78 -9.00
N GLY A 68 18.86 -8.23 -9.03
CA GLY A 68 19.96 -7.45 -9.58
C GLY A 68 20.08 -6.08 -8.89
N ARG A 69 19.96 -4.99 -9.66
CA ARG A 69 20.06 -3.61 -9.15
C ARG A 69 18.73 -3.04 -8.63
N TYR A 70 17.60 -3.73 -8.82
CA TYR A 70 16.26 -3.20 -8.53
C TYR A 70 15.72 -3.67 -7.17
N LYS A 71 14.99 -2.77 -6.46
CA LYS A 71 14.12 -3.10 -5.32
C LYS A 71 12.67 -3.03 -5.82
N PHE A 72 12.01 -4.17 -5.87
CA PHE A 72 10.59 -4.32 -6.15
C PHE A 72 9.80 -4.32 -4.85
N HIS A 73 8.58 -3.78 -4.90
CA HIS A 73 7.64 -3.66 -3.80
C HIS A 73 6.39 -4.45 -4.18
N HIS A 74 5.91 -5.27 -3.26
CA HIS A 74 4.76 -6.15 -3.43
C HIS A 74 3.75 -5.89 -2.32
N ILE A 75 2.45 -5.88 -2.62
CA ILE A 75 1.41 -5.72 -1.60
C ILE A 75 1.21 -7.00 -0.79
N ASP A 76 0.92 -6.85 0.51
CA ASP A 76 0.35 -7.91 1.34
C ASP A 76 -0.85 -7.36 2.13
N THR A 77 -2.03 -7.90 1.87
CA THR A 77 -3.27 -7.52 2.55
C THR A 77 -3.55 -8.36 3.80
N SER A 78 -2.72 -9.37 4.11
CA SER A 78 -2.88 -10.24 5.28
C SER A 78 -2.99 -9.48 6.61
N PRO A 79 -2.24 -8.39 6.88
CA PRO A 79 -2.41 -7.60 8.11
C PRO A 79 -3.81 -6.99 8.27
N LEU A 80 -4.48 -6.63 7.16
CA LEU A 80 -5.82 -6.01 7.18
C LEU A 80 -6.90 -6.97 7.70
N ARG A 81 -6.66 -8.29 7.64
CA ARG A 81 -7.56 -9.31 8.18
C ARG A 81 -7.86 -9.09 9.67
N SER A 82 -6.88 -8.62 10.45
CA SER A 82 -7.06 -8.32 11.88
C SER A 82 -8.06 -7.19 12.16
N ILE A 83 -8.27 -6.29 11.18
CA ILE A 83 -9.26 -5.21 11.27
C ILE A 83 -10.66 -5.79 11.07
N VAL A 84 -10.84 -6.67 10.08
CA VAL A 84 -12.12 -7.34 9.78
C VAL A 84 -12.50 -8.34 10.87
N GLU A 85 -11.53 -9.03 11.47
CA GLU A 85 -11.77 -9.93 12.61
C GLU A 85 -12.08 -9.17 13.92
N ARG A 86 -11.65 -7.90 14.04
CA ARG A 86 -11.97 -7.03 15.18
C ARG A 86 -13.32 -6.32 15.03
N TRP A 87 -13.62 -5.86 13.82
CA TRP A 87 -14.90 -5.25 13.46
C TRP A 87 -15.42 -5.94 12.19
N PRO A 88 -16.17 -7.03 12.34
CA PRO A 88 -16.83 -7.69 11.23
C PRO A 88 -17.69 -6.68 10.45
N ILE A 89 -17.46 -6.62 9.15
CA ILE A 89 -18.32 -5.90 8.22
C ILE A 89 -19.24 -6.96 7.63
N ASP A 90 -20.52 -6.92 8.01
CA ASP A 90 -21.53 -7.74 7.35
C ASP A 90 -21.53 -7.38 5.85
N ARG A 91 -21.45 -8.41 5.00
CA ARG A 91 -21.71 -8.20 3.58
C ARG A 91 -23.19 -7.92 3.43
N GLU A 92 -23.53 -6.67 3.14
CA GLU A 92 -24.78 -6.37 2.45
C GLU A 92 -24.77 -7.20 1.15
N GLU A 93 -25.63 -8.22 1.09
CA GLU A 93 -25.94 -8.85 -0.19
C GLU A 93 -26.60 -7.80 -1.08
N PRO A 94 -26.29 -7.76 -2.39
CA PRO A 94 -26.96 -6.84 -3.29
C PRO A 94 -28.46 -7.17 -3.28
N ASN A 95 -29.27 -6.26 -2.74
CA ASN A 95 -30.71 -6.44 -2.65
C ASN A 95 -31.30 -6.75 -4.05
N PRO A 96 -32.04 -7.85 -4.21
CA PRO A 96 -32.48 -8.33 -5.53
C PRO A 96 -33.53 -7.44 -6.20
#